data_AF-A0A3Q3XNF1-F1
#
_entry.id   AF-A0A3Q3XNF1-F1
#
_cell.length_a   1.000
_cell.length_b   1.000
_cell.length_c   1.000
_cell.angle_alpha   90.00
_cell.angle_beta   90.00
_cell.angle_gamma   90.00
#
_symmetry.space_group_name_H-M   'P 1'
#
loop_
_entity.id
_entity.type
_entity.pdbx_description
1 polymer ?
#
loop_
_entity_poly.entity_id
_entity_poly.type
_entity_poly.pdbx_seq_one_letter_code
_entity_poly.pdbx_strand_id
1 'polypeptide(L)'
;MMLLQDVFAVKVKRRRAAGQQSGGAVLGVALFSCRRRGKRLVEDTLHLHNSSAEHTHRWYNTLKDQLTGFSSRPRYLKVFINPSSHKKEAVHIYREHVAPLFKMADVRTDITVTEKKGHALSVMKECKVDEYDGVVCVGGDGSVAELCHAMVLRAQLDADSPEKPRVFYYHLILTGSTDVVSCSVHGVRDPVTAALHIVLGHLQEVDMCSFSSLGQLVRFGFSAMFGFGGQSLARAERKRWMPSSQRREYALVKTLKETRDQNCVIELIYCKCFLSSAIAEGEESWMTNQGLYLSISIMSIPCLSPHAPQGLAPNTRLANGSASLTAVGNTSRSEFIKHLKRYSSSSGQFSFSFVETHEVSAVKIRPQPLIGWPEEESEEEGDSKTSSIIQSEGVTFPWNIDGELVEIANEVVHPRLITLYGEEAFEAESTVSCTFI
;
A
#
# COMPACT_ATOMS: atom_id res chain seq x y z
N MET A 1 2.54 -28.32 -15.06
CA MET A 1 2.40 -29.23 -13.90
C MET A 1 1.61 -28.47 -12.84
N MET A 2 0.61 -29.09 -12.17
CA MET A 2 -0.19 -28.44 -11.12
C MET A 2 0.39 -28.81 -9.76
N LEU A 3 0.78 -27.83 -8.95
CA LEU A 3 1.28 -28.06 -7.59
C LEU A 3 0.12 -27.99 -6.59
N LEU A 4 0.19 -28.79 -5.53
CA LEU A 4 -0.84 -28.79 -4.49
C LEU A 4 -0.91 -27.43 -3.75
N GLN A 5 0.21 -26.73 -3.63
CA GLN A 5 0.28 -25.39 -3.05
C GLN A 5 -0.53 -24.35 -3.83
N ASP A 6 -0.81 -24.58 -5.12
CA ASP A 6 -1.60 -23.70 -5.97
C ASP A 6 -3.10 -24.02 -5.89
N VAL A 7 -3.49 -25.16 -5.32
CA VAL A 7 -4.88 -25.56 -5.13
C VAL A 7 -5.43 -24.88 -3.89
N PHE A 8 -6.46 -24.04 -4.04
CA PHE A 8 -7.09 -23.32 -2.92
C PHE A 8 -8.42 -23.95 -2.48
N ALA A 9 -9.06 -24.77 -3.33
CA ALA A 9 -10.28 -25.47 -2.94
C ALA A 9 -10.43 -26.84 -3.61
N VAL A 10 -11.15 -27.72 -2.92
CA VAL A 10 -11.56 -29.03 -3.43
C VAL A 10 -13.05 -29.21 -3.18
N LYS A 11 -13.82 -29.65 -4.18
CA LYS A 11 -15.27 -29.89 -4.04
C LYS A 11 -15.68 -31.19 -4.75
N VAL A 12 -16.64 -31.91 -4.19
CA VAL A 12 -17.21 -33.12 -4.82
C VAL A 12 -18.15 -32.71 -5.95
N LYS A 13 -17.89 -33.18 -7.17
CA LYS A 13 -18.75 -32.94 -8.33
C LYS A 13 -19.89 -33.95 -8.35
N ARG A 14 -21.13 -33.47 -8.47
CA ARG A 14 -22.34 -34.31 -8.53
C ARG A 14 -23.20 -33.93 -9.72
N ARG A 15 -23.85 -34.91 -10.34
CA ARG A 15 -24.93 -34.70 -11.30
C ARG A 15 -26.24 -34.54 -10.56
N ARG A 16 -26.95 -33.44 -10.79
CA ARG A 16 -28.24 -33.14 -10.17
C ARG A 16 -29.27 -32.78 -11.25
N ALA A 17 -30.53 -33.10 -10.99
CA ALA A 17 -31.64 -32.61 -11.83
C ALA A 17 -31.85 -31.10 -11.60
N ALA A 18 -32.48 -30.43 -12.56
CA ALA A 18 -32.85 -29.02 -12.41
C ALA A 18 -33.71 -28.82 -11.14
N GLY A 19 -33.36 -27.85 -10.30
CA GLY A 19 -34.05 -27.56 -9.04
C GLY A 19 -33.63 -28.41 -7.83
N GLN A 20 -32.80 -29.46 -8.01
CA GLN A 20 -32.35 -30.31 -6.91
C GLN A 20 -31.16 -29.69 -6.14
N GLN A 21 -31.35 -29.33 -4.87
CA GLN A 21 -30.32 -28.67 -4.05
C GLN A 21 -29.35 -29.63 -3.32
N SER A 22 -29.75 -30.87 -3.07
CA SER A 22 -28.94 -31.87 -2.36
C SER A 22 -29.00 -33.26 -3.01
N GLY A 23 -28.00 -34.10 -2.75
CA GLY A 23 -27.87 -35.43 -3.37
C GLY A 23 -27.32 -35.40 -4.79
N GLY A 24 -27.63 -36.45 -5.56
CA GLY A 24 -27.16 -36.65 -6.94
C GLY A 24 -25.98 -37.61 -7.05
N ALA A 25 -25.86 -38.23 -8.24
CA ALA A 25 -24.79 -39.17 -8.56
C ALA A 25 -23.43 -38.48 -8.53
N VAL A 26 -22.45 -39.11 -7.90
CA VAL A 26 -21.09 -38.59 -7.81
C VAL A 26 -20.39 -38.73 -9.17
N LEU A 27 -19.73 -37.65 -9.59
CA LEU A 27 -18.98 -37.60 -10.86
C LEU A 27 -17.46 -37.54 -10.65
N GLY A 28 -17.01 -37.37 -9.40
CA GLY A 28 -15.62 -37.23 -9.01
C GLY A 28 -15.36 -35.95 -8.20
N VAL A 29 -14.14 -35.43 -8.27
CA VAL A 29 -13.67 -34.26 -7.53
C VAL A 29 -13.28 -33.13 -8.49
N ALA A 30 -13.58 -31.88 -8.12
CA ALA A 30 -13.04 -30.69 -8.76
C ALA A 30 -11.99 -30.05 -7.83
N LEU A 31 -10.81 -29.79 -8.39
CA LEU A 31 -9.72 -29.05 -7.76
C LEU A 31 -9.71 -27.65 -8.37
N PHE A 32 -9.84 -26.64 -7.53
CA PHE A 32 -9.73 -25.24 -7.92
C PHE A 32 -8.35 -24.75 -7.56
N SER A 33 -7.60 -24.32 -8.57
CA SER A 33 -6.23 -23.90 -8.44
C SER A 33 -6.02 -22.52 -9.03
N CYS A 34 -4.92 -21.90 -8.66
CA CYS A 34 -4.46 -20.66 -9.23
C CYS A 34 -3.40 -20.93 -10.31
N ARG A 35 -3.40 -20.15 -11.38
CA ARG A 35 -2.33 -20.11 -12.37
C ARG A 35 -1.90 -18.66 -12.61
N ARG A 36 -0.59 -18.43 -12.72
CA ARG A 36 -0.04 -17.11 -13.09
C ARG A 36 -0.17 -16.89 -14.61
N ARG A 37 -0.70 -15.73 -15.01
CA ARG A 37 -0.80 -15.27 -16.40
C ARG A 37 -0.28 -13.83 -16.50
N GLY A 38 1.00 -13.69 -16.80
CA GLY A 38 1.71 -12.41 -16.65
C GLY A 38 1.70 -11.96 -15.19
N LYS A 39 1.29 -10.72 -14.93
CA LYS A 39 1.21 -10.17 -13.57
C LYS A 39 -0.05 -10.59 -12.79
N ARG A 40 -0.99 -11.29 -13.41
CA ARG A 40 -2.27 -11.69 -12.78
C ARG A 40 -2.23 -13.13 -12.33
N LEU A 41 -2.96 -13.40 -11.25
CA LEU A 41 -3.37 -14.74 -10.86
C LEU A 41 -4.78 -14.99 -11.39
N VAL A 42 -5.00 -16.16 -11.99
CA VAL A 42 -6.31 -16.56 -12.52
C VAL A 42 -6.72 -17.92 -11.99
N GLU A 43 -8.03 -18.10 -11.82
CA GLU A 43 -8.62 -19.39 -11.46
C GLU A 43 -8.47 -20.39 -12.60
N ASP A 44 -8.16 -21.63 -12.23
CA ASP A 44 -8.16 -22.80 -13.09
C ASP A 44 -8.86 -23.96 -12.37
N THR A 45 -9.38 -24.92 -13.12
CA THR A 45 -10.11 -26.05 -12.55
C THR A 45 -9.70 -27.37 -13.18
N LEU A 46 -9.22 -28.29 -12.36
CA LEU A 46 -8.99 -29.67 -12.75
C LEU A 46 -10.12 -30.57 -12.28
N HIS A 47 -10.65 -31.39 -13.18
CA HIS A 47 -11.67 -32.38 -12.87
C HIS A 47 -11.06 -33.78 -12.83
N LEU A 48 -11.17 -34.43 -11.67
CA LEU A 48 -10.80 -35.83 -11.48
C LEU A 48 -12.08 -36.66 -11.48
N HIS A 49 -12.28 -37.44 -12.54
CA HIS A 49 -13.50 -38.22 -12.71
C HIS A 49 -13.44 -39.57 -12.01
N ASN A 50 -14.48 -39.89 -11.23
CA ASN A 50 -14.67 -41.21 -10.64
C ASN A 50 -16.15 -41.42 -10.29
N SER A 51 -16.74 -42.52 -10.76
CA SER A 51 -18.13 -42.88 -10.48
C SER A 51 -18.32 -43.56 -9.12
N SER A 52 -17.23 -44.07 -8.51
CA SER A 52 -17.28 -44.64 -7.16
C SER A 52 -17.41 -43.51 -6.14
N ALA A 53 -18.52 -43.52 -5.40
CA ALA A 53 -18.76 -42.60 -4.31
C ALA A 53 -17.69 -42.77 -3.22
N GLU A 54 -17.33 -44.00 -2.86
CA GLU A 54 -16.32 -44.27 -1.83
C GLU A 54 -14.95 -43.69 -2.20
N HIS A 55 -14.46 -43.98 -3.41
CA HIS A 55 -13.17 -43.46 -3.87
C HIS A 55 -13.19 -41.93 -3.98
N THR A 56 -14.28 -41.34 -4.46
CA THR A 56 -14.41 -39.89 -4.56
C THR A 56 -14.37 -39.22 -3.18
N HIS A 57 -15.06 -39.78 -2.18
CA HIS A 57 -15.01 -39.22 -0.83
C HIS A 57 -13.62 -39.43 -0.19
N ARG A 58 -12.96 -40.58 -0.43
CA ARG A 58 -11.58 -40.80 0.01
C ARG A 58 -10.64 -39.74 -0.57
N TRP A 59 -10.69 -39.51 -1.88
CA TRP A 59 -9.88 -38.47 -2.54
C TRP A 59 -10.19 -37.09 -1.99
N TYR A 60 -11.48 -36.73 -1.88
CA TYR A 60 -11.90 -35.44 -1.35
C TYR A 60 -11.36 -35.21 0.07
N ASN A 61 -11.51 -36.18 0.98
CA ASN A 61 -11.02 -36.06 2.35
C ASN A 61 -9.50 -35.93 2.39
N THR A 62 -8.76 -36.81 1.69
CA THR A 62 -7.30 -36.75 1.66
C THR A 62 -6.79 -35.40 1.13
N LEU A 63 -7.37 -34.91 0.03
CA LEU A 63 -7.01 -33.62 -0.53
C LEU A 63 -7.38 -32.48 0.42
N LYS A 64 -8.57 -32.53 1.02
CA LYS A 64 -9.02 -31.50 1.97
C LYS A 64 -8.10 -31.45 3.19
N ASP A 65 -7.72 -32.60 3.75
CA ASP A 65 -6.81 -32.70 4.88
C ASP A 65 -5.44 -32.10 4.54
N GLN A 66 -4.89 -32.43 3.37
CA GLN A 66 -3.64 -31.81 2.91
C GLN A 66 -3.76 -30.29 2.75
N LEU A 67 -4.88 -29.80 2.20
CA LEU A 67 -5.12 -28.35 2.09
C LEU A 67 -5.24 -27.67 3.46
N THR A 68 -5.80 -28.34 4.47
CA THR A 68 -5.87 -27.80 5.83
C THR A 68 -4.51 -27.75 6.54
N GLY A 69 -3.51 -28.49 6.05
CA GLY A 69 -2.15 -28.51 6.56
C GLY A 69 -1.32 -27.27 6.22
N PHE A 70 -1.76 -26.42 5.29
CA PHE A 70 -1.09 -25.16 4.99
C PHE A 70 -1.41 -24.11 6.07
N SER A 71 -0.48 -23.87 6.99
CA SER A 71 -0.65 -22.95 8.12
C SER A 71 -0.73 -21.48 7.74
N SER A 72 -0.20 -21.08 6.59
CA SER A 72 -0.23 -19.69 6.11
C SER A 72 -1.59 -19.27 5.52
N ARG A 73 -2.50 -20.21 5.29
CA ARG A 73 -3.80 -19.94 4.67
C ARG A 73 -4.83 -19.55 5.72
N PRO A 74 -5.51 -18.40 5.55
CA PRO A 74 -6.45 -17.91 6.54
C PRO A 74 -7.73 -18.75 6.55
N ARG A 75 -8.39 -18.78 7.71
CA ARG A 75 -9.69 -19.43 7.91
C ARG A 75 -10.76 -18.44 8.36
N TYR A 76 -10.37 -17.33 8.99
CA TYR A 76 -11.27 -16.28 9.43
C TYR A 76 -10.66 -14.89 9.24
N LEU A 77 -11.32 -14.03 8.46
CA LEU A 77 -10.83 -12.69 8.10
C LEU A 77 -11.80 -11.60 8.55
N LYS A 78 -11.28 -10.49 9.09
CA LYS A 78 -12.03 -9.24 9.27
C LYS A 78 -11.95 -8.43 7.98
N VAL A 79 -13.07 -8.00 7.42
CA VAL A 79 -13.16 -7.31 6.13
C VAL A 79 -13.71 -5.90 6.33
N PHE A 80 -12.93 -4.87 6.01
CA PHE A 80 -13.36 -3.48 5.97
C PHE A 80 -13.73 -3.07 4.54
N ILE A 81 -14.90 -2.51 4.32
CA ILE A 81 -15.34 -2.06 2.99
C ILE A 81 -15.67 -0.57 3.04
N ASN A 82 -14.99 0.24 2.23
CA ASN A 82 -15.34 1.65 2.04
C ASN A 82 -16.30 1.79 0.85
N PRO A 83 -17.61 2.02 1.09
CA PRO A 83 -18.61 2.05 0.03
C PRO A 83 -18.45 3.24 -0.93
N SER A 84 -17.70 4.28 -0.54
CA SER A 84 -17.45 5.45 -1.39
C SER A 84 -16.27 5.27 -2.35
N SER A 85 -15.49 4.20 -2.21
CA SER A 85 -14.37 3.92 -3.09
C SER A 85 -14.84 3.41 -4.48
N HIS A 86 -14.00 3.51 -5.51
CA HIS A 86 -14.22 2.85 -6.82
C HIS A 86 -15.42 3.40 -7.60
N LYS A 87 -15.69 4.71 -7.53
CA LYS A 87 -16.95 5.27 -8.06
C LYS A 87 -18.19 4.59 -7.43
N LYS A 88 -18.07 4.20 -6.15
CA LYS A 88 -19.08 3.52 -5.34
C LYS A 88 -19.31 2.03 -5.66
N GLU A 89 -18.37 1.40 -6.36
CA GLU A 89 -18.44 -0.03 -6.72
C GLU A 89 -17.77 -0.97 -5.71
N ALA A 90 -17.13 -0.47 -4.66
CA ALA A 90 -16.34 -1.30 -3.74
C ALA A 90 -17.12 -2.49 -3.12
N VAL A 91 -18.37 -2.25 -2.71
CA VAL A 91 -19.26 -3.29 -2.18
C VAL A 91 -19.60 -4.34 -3.25
N HIS A 92 -19.84 -3.90 -4.48
CA HIS A 92 -20.14 -4.77 -5.61
C HIS A 92 -18.92 -5.62 -5.99
N ILE A 93 -17.73 -5.01 -6.08
CA ILE A 93 -16.46 -5.70 -6.34
C ILE A 93 -16.23 -6.80 -5.31
N TYR A 94 -16.41 -6.50 -4.02
CA TYR A 94 -16.27 -7.50 -2.98
C TYR A 94 -17.28 -8.65 -3.16
N ARG A 95 -18.55 -8.33 -3.35
CA ARG A 95 -19.63 -9.31 -3.45
C ARG A 95 -19.49 -10.25 -4.66
N GLU A 96 -19.15 -9.71 -5.83
CA GLU A 96 -19.13 -10.47 -7.09
C GLU A 96 -17.79 -11.15 -7.37
N HIS A 97 -16.67 -10.60 -6.88
CA HIS A 97 -15.33 -11.11 -7.24
C HIS A 97 -14.55 -11.69 -6.06
N VAL A 98 -14.68 -11.13 -4.85
CA VAL A 98 -13.86 -11.53 -3.70
C VAL A 98 -14.57 -12.56 -2.82
N ALA A 99 -15.79 -12.28 -2.38
CA ALA A 99 -16.56 -13.15 -1.50
C ALA A 99 -16.77 -14.57 -2.06
N PRO A 100 -16.99 -14.78 -3.38
CA PRO A 100 -17.10 -16.13 -3.95
C PRO A 100 -15.82 -16.96 -3.79
N LEU A 101 -14.64 -16.34 -3.97
CA LEU A 101 -13.35 -16.99 -3.77
C LEU A 101 -13.13 -17.41 -2.32
N PHE A 102 -13.42 -16.51 -1.39
CA PHE A 102 -13.34 -16.81 0.04
C PHE A 102 -14.29 -17.94 0.43
N LYS A 103 -15.54 -17.90 -0.04
CA LYS A 103 -16.50 -18.97 0.18
C LYS A 103 -16.03 -20.30 -0.44
N MET A 104 -15.41 -20.27 -1.62
CA MET A 104 -14.91 -21.47 -2.28
C MET A 104 -13.75 -22.10 -1.50
N ALA A 105 -12.84 -21.28 -0.97
CA ALA A 105 -11.72 -21.67 -0.12
C ALA A 105 -12.12 -22.02 1.34
N ASP A 106 -13.42 -21.94 1.67
CA ASP A 106 -13.95 -22.15 3.03
C ASP A 106 -13.39 -21.15 4.08
N VAL A 107 -13.09 -19.93 3.63
CA VAL A 107 -12.67 -18.80 4.48
C VAL A 107 -13.90 -18.06 5.00
N ARG A 108 -14.02 -17.96 6.32
CA ARG A 108 -15.07 -17.16 6.98
C ARG A 108 -14.70 -15.68 6.96
N THR A 109 -15.70 -14.81 6.90
CA THR A 109 -15.49 -13.36 6.93
C THR A 109 -16.44 -12.69 7.92
N ASP A 110 -15.91 -11.69 8.62
CA ASP A 110 -16.66 -10.70 9.40
C ASP A 110 -16.54 -9.36 8.69
N ILE A 111 -17.66 -8.79 8.24
CA ILE A 111 -17.66 -7.61 7.38
C ILE A 111 -18.04 -6.37 8.17
N THR A 112 -17.26 -5.31 8.02
CA THR A 112 -17.52 -3.96 8.53
C THR A 112 -17.51 -2.98 7.37
N VAL A 113 -18.67 -2.39 7.09
CA VAL A 113 -18.78 -1.30 6.10
C VAL A 113 -18.44 0.00 6.81
N THR A 114 -17.43 0.72 6.32
CA THR A 114 -17.00 1.99 6.93
C THR A 114 -17.96 3.11 6.54
N GLU A 115 -18.11 4.08 7.44
CA GLU A 115 -19.15 5.12 7.33
C GLU A 115 -18.52 6.51 7.12
N LYS A 116 -17.35 6.73 7.73
CA LYS A 116 -16.62 7.99 7.72
C LYS A 116 -15.13 7.74 7.87
N LYS A 117 -14.32 8.76 7.58
CA LYS A 117 -12.88 8.78 7.87
C LYS A 117 -12.65 8.49 9.37
N GLY A 118 -11.70 7.62 9.69
CA GLY A 118 -11.38 7.23 11.06
C GLY A 118 -12.28 6.12 11.64
N HIS A 119 -13.30 5.65 10.91
CA HIS A 119 -14.15 4.56 11.38
C HIS A 119 -13.37 3.24 11.47
N ALA A 120 -12.51 2.93 10.48
CA ALA A 120 -11.71 1.71 10.52
C ALA A 120 -10.75 1.70 11.72
N LEU A 121 -10.12 2.85 11.99
CA LEU A 121 -9.29 3.05 13.18
C LEU A 121 -10.06 2.82 14.48
N SER A 122 -11.28 3.37 14.58
CA SER A 122 -12.11 3.24 15.78
C SER A 122 -12.49 1.77 16.04
N VAL A 123 -12.90 1.05 15.00
CA VAL A 123 -13.23 -0.38 15.10
C VAL A 123 -12.00 -1.19 15.48
N MET A 124 -10.83 -0.94 14.88
CA MET A 124 -9.60 -1.67 15.20
C MET A 124 -9.11 -1.47 16.64
N LYS A 125 -9.41 -0.31 17.26
CA LYS A 125 -9.11 -0.05 18.68
C LYS A 125 -9.94 -0.92 19.62
N GLU A 126 -11.15 -1.30 19.24
CA GLU A 126 -12.07 -2.11 20.07
C GLU A 126 -12.08 -3.58 19.66
N CYS A 127 -11.64 -3.88 18.44
CA CYS A 127 -11.62 -5.20 17.85
C CYS A 127 -10.69 -6.15 18.63
N LYS A 128 -11.16 -7.37 18.90
CA LYS A 128 -10.33 -8.48 19.38
C LYS A 128 -9.60 -9.09 18.19
N VAL A 129 -8.50 -8.46 17.82
CA VAL A 129 -7.77 -8.80 16.58
C VAL A 129 -7.26 -10.24 16.58
N ASP A 130 -6.92 -10.79 17.74
CA ASP A 130 -6.46 -12.18 17.93
C ASP A 130 -7.48 -13.25 17.52
N GLU A 131 -8.76 -12.89 17.32
CA GLU A 131 -9.79 -13.82 16.84
C GLU A 131 -9.70 -14.09 15.33
N TYR A 132 -8.98 -13.25 14.58
CA TYR A 132 -8.90 -13.31 13.13
C TYR A 132 -7.50 -13.72 12.67
N ASP A 133 -7.43 -14.50 11.59
CA ASP A 133 -6.16 -14.84 10.94
C ASP A 133 -5.62 -13.67 10.11
N GLY A 134 -6.43 -12.62 9.86
CA GLY A 134 -6.04 -11.47 9.08
C GLY A 134 -7.14 -10.42 8.90
N VAL A 135 -6.73 -9.24 8.44
CA VAL A 135 -7.61 -8.09 8.18
C VAL A 135 -7.48 -7.64 6.72
N VAL A 136 -8.62 -7.58 6.04
CA VAL A 136 -8.81 -7.24 4.63
C VAL A 136 -9.40 -5.83 4.48
N CYS A 137 -8.88 -5.03 3.54
CA CYS A 137 -9.48 -3.75 3.15
C CYS A 137 -10.10 -3.84 1.75
N VAL A 138 -11.22 -3.18 1.51
CA VAL A 138 -11.83 -3.04 0.18
C VAL A 138 -12.07 -1.54 -0.03
N GLY A 139 -11.03 -0.87 -0.51
CA GLY A 139 -10.98 0.58 -0.66
C GLY A 139 -9.69 1.07 -1.34
N GLY A 140 -9.60 2.39 -1.57
CA GLY A 140 -8.39 3.02 -2.14
C GLY A 140 -7.27 3.29 -1.14
N ASP A 141 -6.16 3.84 -1.65
CA ASP A 141 -4.92 4.09 -0.87
C ASP A 141 -5.18 4.73 0.51
N GLY A 142 -6.10 5.70 0.61
CA GLY A 142 -6.41 6.33 1.90
C GLY A 142 -7.06 5.38 2.92
N SER A 143 -7.94 4.47 2.49
CA SER A 143 -8.53 3.45 3.38
C SER A 143 -7.52 2.39 3.79
N VAL A 144 -6.58 2.09 2.91
CA VAL A 144 -5.46 1.17 3.13
C VAL A 144 -4.50 1.78 4.16
N ALA A 145 -4.08 3.02 3.95
CA ALA A 145 -3.22 3.76 4.87
C ALA A 145 -3.87 3.95 6.24
N GLU A 146 -5.18 4.24 6.30
CA GLU A 146 -5.93 4.28 7.57
C GLU A 146 -5.88 2.95 8.31
N LEU A 147 -6.12 1.84 7.62
CA LEU A 147 -6.16 0.51 8.24
C LEU A 147 -4.76 0.04 8.66
N CYS A 148 -3.74 0.22 7.82
CA CYS A 148 -2.34 -0.06 8.17
C CYS A 148 -1.89 0.76 9.38
N HIS A 149 -2.20 2.06 9.42
CA HIS A 149 -1.92 2.89 10.58
C HIS A 149 -2.61 2.37 11.85
N ALA A 150 -3.89 2.02 11.76
CA ALA A 150 -4.65 1.49 12.89
C ALA A 150 -4.06 0.19 13.45
N MET A 151 -3.62 -0.69 12.56
CA MET A 151 -3.02 -1.99 12.90
C MET A 151 -1.67 -1.85 13.58
N VAL A 152 -0.78 -1.01 13.04
CA VAL A 152 0.52 -0.75 13.67
C VAL A 152 0.34 -0.06 15.03
N LEU A 153 -0.55 0.93 15.10
CA LEU A 153 -0.87 1.60 16.37
C LEU A 153 -1.43 0.62 17.40
N ARG A 154 -2.33 -0.28 16.99
CA ARG A 154 -2.89 -1.32 17.85
C ARG A 154 -1.81 -2.26 18.38
N ALA A 155 -0.92 -2.73 17.50
CA ALA A 155 0.17 -3.62 17.86
C ALA A 155 1.17 -2.98 18.85
N GLN A 156 1.40 -1.66 18.77
CA GLN A 156 2.20 -0.94 19.77
C GLN A 156 1.49 -0.88 21.14
N LEU A 157 0.18 -0.63 21.14
CA LEU A 157 -0.62 -0.59 22.37
C LEU A 157 -0.64 -1.96 23.05
N ASP A 158 -0.82 -3.04 22.31
CA ASP A 158 -0.86 -4.41 22.87
C ASP A 158 0.51 -4.90 23.35
N ALA A 159 1.61 -4.33 22.84
CA ALA A 159 2.97 -4.73 23.21
C ALA A 159 3.52 -4.00 24.45
N ASP A 160 2.80 -3.01 25.00
CA ASP A 160 3.31 -2.06 26.01
C ASP A 160 4.69 -1.45 25.65
N SER A 161 5.03 -1.47 24.36
CA SER A 161 6.33 -1.04 23.85
C SER A 161 6.12 -0.23 22.57
N PRO A 162 6.49 1.06 22.58
CA PRO A 162 6.40 1.89 21.39
C PRO A 162 7.38 1.45 20.30
N GLU A 163 8.39 0.62 20.60
CA GLU A 163 9.48 0.26 19.68
C GLU A 163 9.33 -1.12 19.03
N LYS A 164 8.66 -2.08 19.68
CA LYS A 164 8.53 -3.46 19.19
C LYS A 164 7.07 -3.91 19.18
N PRO A 165 6.29 -3.54 18.15
CA PRO A 165 4.98 -4.15 17.96
C PRO A 165 5.16 -5.67 17.80
N ARG A 166 4.32 -6.47 18.46
CA ARG A 166 4.23 -7.90 18.13
C ARG A 166 3.88 -8.01 16.64
N VAL A 167 4.62 -8.82 15.91
CA VAL A 167 4.42 -9.06 14.48
C VAL A 167 3.07 -9.75 14.31
N PHE A 168 2.05 -8.98 14.00
CA PHE A 168 0.72 -9.48 13.70
C PHE A 168 0.50 -9.45 12.19
N TYR A 169 0.15 -10.61 11.65
CA TYR A 169 -0.07 -10.83 10.23
C TYR A 169 -1.37 -10.14 9.80
N TYR A 170 -1.23 -8.97 9.20
CA TYR A 170 -2.35 -8.29 8.59
C TYR A 170 -2.30 -8.46 7.08
N HIS A 171 -3.44 -8.33 6.42
CA HIS A 171 -3.73 -9.18 5.28
C HIS A 171 -4.66 -8.45 4.33
N LEU A 172 -4.20 -7.28 3.84
CA LEU A 172 -5.04 -6.35 3.08
C LEU A 172 -5.32 -6.84 1.65
N ILE A 173 -6.60 -6.93 1.28
CA ILE A 173 -7.00 -6.71 -0.12
C ILE A 173 -6.89 -5.21 -0.40
N LEU A 174 -6.61 -4.89 -1.65
CA LEU A 174 -6.56 -3.53 -2.14
C LEU A 174 -7.45 -3.50 -3.37
N THR A 175 -8.57 -2.79 -3.26
CA THR A 175 -9.45 -2.52 -4.39
C THR A 175 -9.53 -1.00 -4.47
N GLY A 176 -8.49 -0.38 -5.08
CA GLY A 176 -8.18 1.06 -5.09
C GLY A 176 -8.18 1.71 -6.50
N SER A 177 -8.70 2.94 -6.67
CA SER A 177 -8.71 3.59 -8.01
C SER A 177 -7.34 4.20 -8.35
N THR A 178 -6.60 4.47 -7.29
CA THR A 178 -5.17 4.68 -7.18
C THR A 178 -4.74 3.55 -6.25
N ASP A 179 -3.82 2.72 -6.73
CA ASP A 179 -3.50 1.42 -6.12
C ASP A 179 -1.97 1.39 -5.93
N VAL A 180 -1.44 2.41 -5.27
CA VAL A 180 0.01 2.56 -5.12
C VAL A 180 0.57 1.38 -4.35
N VAL A 181 -0.11 0.99 -3.27
CA VAL A 181 0.24 -0.20 -2.48
C VAL A 181 -0.02 -1.48 -3.27
N SER A 182 -1.16 -1.60 -3.97
CA SER A 182 -1.50 -2.85 -4.69
C SER A 182 -0.63 -3.10 -5.89
N CYS A 183 -0.33 -2.06 -6.67
CA CYS A 183 0.62 -2.19 -7.77
C CYS A 183 2.00 -2.55 -7.23
N SER A 184 2.44 -1.97 -6.11
CA SER A 184 3.76 -2.26 -5.53
C SER A 184 3.86 -3.67 -4.96
N VAL A 185 2.78 -4.21 -4.39
CA VAL A 185 2.77 -5.51 -3.67
C VAL A 185 2.30 -6.67 -4.55
N HIS A 186 1.35 -6.44 -5.47
CA HIS A 186 0.78 -7.47 -6.36
C HIS A 186 1.28 -7.35 -7.80
N GLY A 187 1.92 -6.24 -8.16
CA GLY A 187 2.31 -5.93 -9.55
C GLY A 187 1.14 -5.56 -10.46
N VAL A 188 -0.11 -5.68 -9.99
CA VAL A 188 -1.33 -5.47 -10.80
C VAL A 188 -2.49 -4.98 -9.95
N ARG A 189 -3.37 -4.21 -10.59
CA ARG A 189 -4.64 -3.73 -10.03
C ARG A 189 -5.77 -4.69 -10.36
N ASP A 190 -5.85 -5.80 -9.65
CA ASP A 190 -6.85 -6.85 -9.93
C ASP A 190 -7.37 -7.49 -8.63
N PRO A 191 -8.66 -7.27 -8.28
CA PRO A 191 -9.22 -7.75 -7.01
C PRO A 191 -9.24 -9.28 -6.91
N VAL A 192 -9.34 -9.98 -8.04
CA VAL A 192 -9.27 -11.45 -8.11
C VAL A 192 -7.85 -11.92 -7.78
N THR A 193 -6.83 -11.30 -8.39
CA THR A 193 -5.42 -11.58 -8.08
C THR A 193 -5.13 -11.36 -6.59
N ALA A 194 -5.58 -10.24 -6.03
CA ALA A 194 -5.44 -9.97 -4.61
C ALA A 194 -6.11 -11.07 -3.76
N ALA A 195 -7.37 -11.42 -4.03
CA ALA A 195 -8.09 -12.47 -3.31
C ALA A 195 -7.44 -13.86 -3.45
N LEU A 196 -6.82 -14.17 -4.59
CA LEU A 196 -6.08 -15.42 -4.80
C LEU A 196 -4.81 -15.49 -3.94
N HIS A 197 -4.03 -14.40 -3.83
CA HIS A 197 -2.90 -14.33 -2.90
C HIS A 197 -3.33 -14.63 -1.44
N ILE A 198 -4.52 -14.17 -1.04
CA ILE A 198 -5.08 -14.41 0.29
C ILE A 198 -5.37 -15.89 0.52
N VAL A 199 -6.20 -16.49 -0.35
CA VAL A 199 -6.64 -17.89 -0.14
C VAL A 199 -5.49 -18.89 -0.28
N LEU A 200 -4.42 -18.52 -0.99
CA LEU A 200 -3.19 -19.30 -1.09
C LEU A 200 -2.22 -19.03 0.08
N GLY A 201 -2.41 -17.95 0.84
CA GLY A 201 -1.56 -17.60 1.98
C GLY A 201 -0.20 -17.04 1.56
N HIS A 202 -0.11 -16.32 0.44
CA HIS A 202 1.14 -15.71 -0.04
C HIS A 202 1.45 -14.45 0.76
N LEU A 203 2.56 -14.45 1.51
CA LEU A 203 2.93 -13.35 2.40
C LEU A 203 4.08 -12.53 1.82
N GLN A 204 3.95 -11.21 1.91
CA GLN A 204 4.96 -10.24 1.51
C GLN A 204 5.20 -9.25 2.66
N GLU A 205 6.42 -9.19 3.17
CA GLU A 205 6.80 -8.13 4.10
C GLU A 205 6.92 -6.79 3.37
N VAL A 206 6.48 -5.72 4.03
CA VAL A 206 6.46 -4.35 3.50
C VAL A 206 6.86 -3.35 4.57
N ASP A 207 7.78 -2.45 4.26
CA ASP A 207 8.24 -1.39 5.12
C ASP A 207 7.21 -0.25 5.18
N MET A 208 6.93 0.21 6.40
CA MET A 208 6.12 1.38 6.68
C MET A 208 6.93 2.39 7.49
N CYS A 209 6.83 3.67 7.13
CA CYS A 209 7.49 4.76 7.83
C CYS A 209 6.65 5.21 9.04
N SER A 210 7.29 5.45 10.17
CA SER A 210 6.72 6.29 11.24
C SER A 210 6.99 7.76 10.96
N PHE A 211 5.97 8.60 10.83
CA PHE A 211 6.10 10.04 10.70
C PHE A 211 5.78 10.72 12.03
N SER A 212 6.69 11.55 12.52
CA SER A 212 6.52 12.28 13.78
C SER A 212 6.68 13.79 13.62
N SER A 213 6.16 14.53 14.59
CA SER A 213 6.28 15.96 14.70
C SER A 213 6.67 16.28 16.13
N LEU A 214 7.78 17.00 16.34
CA LEU A 214 8.21 17.42 17.70
C LEU A 214 8.25 16.25 18.71
N GLY A 215 8.70 15.08 18.27
CA GLY A 215 8.77 13.86 19.09
C GLY A 215 7.43 13.13 19.30
N GLN A 216 6.32 13.63 18.74
CA GLN A 216 5.02 12.96 18.79
C GLN A 216 4.72 12.24 17.47
N LEU A 217 4.31 10.98 17.56
CA LEU A 217 3.87 10.21 16.39
C LEU A 217 2.64 10.86 15.77
N VAL A 218 2.72 11.22 14.49
CA VAL A 218 1.60 11.75 13.70
C VAL A 218 0.86 10.60 13.04
N ARG A 219 1.59 9.76 12.29
CA ARG A 219 1.01 8.61 11.58
C ARG A 219 2.08 7.60 11.19
N PHE A 220 1.65 6.39 10.88
CA PHE A 220 2.42 5.48 10.03
C PHE A 220 1.95 5.66 8.59
N GLY A 221 2.84 5.51 7.61
CA GLY A 221 2.48 5.53 6.19
C GLY A 221 3.55 4.96 5.26
N PHE A 222 3.21 4.84 3.98
CA PHE A 222 4.14 4.34 2.95
C PHE A 222 4.86 5.46 2.19
N SER A 223 4.25 6.64 2.19
CA SER A 223 4.71 7.79 1.41
C SER A 223 4.46 9.10 2.12
N ALA A 224 5.43 10.01 2.02
CA ALA A 224 5.27 11.41 2.40
C ALA A 224 5.83 12.32 1.31
N MET A 225 5.11 13.41 1.03
CA MET A 225 5.51 14.41 0.04
C MET A 225 5.36 15.83 0.59
N PHE A 226 6.40 16.60 0.37
CA PHE A 226 6.52 18.01 0.73
C PHE A 226 6.76 18.87 -0.52
N GLY A 227 6.28 20.11 -0.49
CA GLY A 227 6.35 21.03 -1.63
C GLY A 227 5.40 20.61 -2.76
N PHE A 228 5.89 20.58 -4.00
CA PHE A 228 5.09 20.36 -5.20
C PHE A 228 4.19 19.12 -5.12
N GLY A 229 4.75 17.96 -4.75
CA GLY A 229 4.00 16.70 -4.69
C GLY A 229 2.81 16.76 -3.71
N GLY A 230 3.07 17.23 -2.49
CA GLY A 230 2.05 17.32 -1.46
C GLY A 230 0.96 18.33 -1.77
N GLN A 231 1.33 19.51 -2.27
CA GLN A 231 0.37 20.55 -2.67
C GLN A 231 -0.48 20.12 -3.87
N SER A 232 0.11 19.42 -4.84
CA SER A 232 -0.62 18.90 -6.00
C SER A 232 -1.70 17.91 -5.57
N LEU A 233 -1.37 16.97 -4.68
CA LEU A 233 -2.36 16.03 -4.14
C LEU A 233 -3.45 16.73 -3.35
N ALA A 234 -3.10 17.70 -2.50
CA ALA A 234 -4.08 18.47 -1.73
C ALA A 234 -5.07 19.22 -2.65
N ARG A 235 -4.58 19.87 -3.71
CA ARG A 235 -5.43 20.55 -4.70
C ARG A 235 -6.34 19.54 -5.44
N ALA A 236 -5.80 18.38 -5.82
CA ALA A 236 -6.56 17.33 -6.48
C ALA A 236 -7.67 16.77 -5.56
N GLU A 237 -7.43 16.68 -4.26
CA GLU A 237 -8.38 16.16 -3.28
C GLU A 237 -9.58 17.09 -3.05
N ARG A 238 -9.33 18.41 -2.99
CA ARG A 238 -10.40 19.43 -2.86
C ARG A 238 -11.38 19.46 -4.05
N LYS A 239 -11.01 18.86 -5.18
CA LYS A 239 -11.83 18.86 -6.43
C LYS A 239 -12.28 17.45 -6.82
N ARG A 240 -12.63 16.59 -5.85
CA ARG A 240 -13.16 15.22 -6.10
C ARG A 240 -14.40 15.14 -6.99
N TRP A 241 -15.16 16.24 -7.13
CA TRP A 241 -16.29 16.33 -8.07
C TRP A 241 -15.85 16.27 -9.53
N MET A 242 -14.59 16.60 -9.83
CA MET A 242 -14.03 16.62 -11.18
C MET A 242 -13.58 15.20 -11.61
N PRO A 243 -13.76 14.82 -12.90
CA PRO A 243 -13.25 13.56 -13.44
C PRO A 243 -11.76 13.37 -13.17
N SER A 244 -11.33 12.14 -12.87
CA SER A 244 -9.96 11.85 -12.40
C SER A 244 -8.83 12.37 -13.29
N SER A 245 -8.99 12.35 -14.62
CA SER A 245 -7.97 12.89 -15.55
C SER A 245 -7.85 14.40 -15.46
N GLN A 246 -8.98 15.10 -15.61
CA GLN A 246 -9.06 16.56 -15.51
C GLN A 246 -8.61 17.06 -14.13
N ARG A 247 -8.98 16.36 -13.06
CA ARG A 247 -8.61 16.67 -11.67
C ARG A 247 -7.11 16.66 -11.46
N ARG A 248 -6.41 15.66 -12.01
CA ARG A 248 -4.95 15.57 -11.95
C ARG A 248 -4.28 16.67 -12.77
N GLU A 249 -4.76 16.91 -13.98
CA GLU A 249 -4.21 17.95 -14.85
C GLU A 249 -4.36 19.34 -14.23
N TYR A 250 -5.57 19.66 -13.73
CA TYR A 250 -5.84 20.89 -12.99
C TYR A 250 -4.88 21.06 -11.82
N ALA A 251 -4.75 20.02 -10.98
CA ALA A 251 -3.88 20.06 -9.81
C ALA A 251 -2.41 20.28 -10.19
N LEU A 252 -1.90 19.56 -11.18
CA LEU A 252 -0.53 19.71 -11.68
C LEU A 252 -0.28 21.12 -12.21
N VAL A 253 -1.15 21.62 -13.10
CA VAL A 253 -0.96 22.94 -13.74
C VAL A 253 -1.04 24.07 -12.71
N LYS A 254 -2.02 24.03 -11.80
CA LYS A 254 -2.17 25.07 -10.76
C LYS A 254 -0.98 25.05 -9.80
N THR A 255 -0.54 23.86 -9.41
CA THR A 255 0.63 23.68 -8.52
C THR A 255 1.93 24.13 -9.18
N LEU A 256 2.12 23.86 -10.47
CA LEU A 256 3.31 24.29 -11.22
C LEU A 256 3.44 25.81 -11.31
N LYS A 257 2.31 26.53 -11.31
CA LYS A 257 2.31 28.00 -11.33
C LYS A 257 2.64 28.59 -9.96
N GLU A 258 2.18 27.95 -8.88
CA GLU A 258 2.16 28.55 -7.54
C GLU A 258 3.29 28.08 -6.61
N THR A 259 3.79 26.84 -6.78
CA THR A 259 4.72 26.25 -5.79
C THR A 259 6.07 26.94 -5.82
N ARG A 260 6.47 27.62 -4.76
CA ARG A 260 7.82 28.20 -4.65
C ARG A 260 8.77 27.21 -3.98
N ASP A 261 10.06 27.31 -4.33
CA ASP A 261 11.10 26.54 -3.66
C ASP A 261 11.14 26.89 -2.18
N GLN A 262 11.33 25.88 -1.34
CA GLN A 262 11.40 26.01 0.10
C GLN A 262 12.83 25.76 0.57
N ASN A 263 13.38 26.68 1.35
CA ASN A 263 14.67 26.47 2.01
C ASN A 263 14.48 25.40 3.09
N CYS A 264 15.17 24.27 2.95
CA CYS A 264 15.08 23.17 3.91
C CYS A 264 16.47 22.69 4.33
N VAL A 265 16.59 22.31 5.59
CA VAL A 265 17.68 21.49 6.11
C VAL A 265 17.20 20.05 6.15
N ILE A 266 17.94 19.14 5.52
CA ILE A 266 17.67 17.71 5.49
C ILE A 266 18.80 17.02 6.24
N GLU A 267 18.48 16.37 7.35
CA GLU A 267 19.41 15.48 8.06
C GLU A 267 19.03 14.03 7.74
N LEU A 268 20.00 13.18 7.40
CA LEU A 268 19.73 11.81 6.98
C LEU A 268 20.74 10.80 7.54
N ILE A 269 20.25 9.58 7.76
CA ILE A 269 21.07 8.40 8.03
C ILE A 269 20.90 7.46 6.83
N TYR A 270 22.02 7.07 6.22
CA TYR A 270 22.01 6.14 5.08
C TYR A 270 21.70 4.70 5.51
N CYS A 271 21.04 3.97 4.63
CA CYS A 271 20.88 2.53 4.80
C CYS A 271 22.25 1.82 4.71
N LYS A 272 22.53 0.92 5.66
CA LYS A 272 23.83 0.22 5.77
C LYS A 272 24.18 -0.64 4.55
N CYS A 273 23.19 -1.04 3.74
CA CYS A 273 23.43 -1.80 2.50
C CYS A 273 24.29 -1.05 1.46
N PHE A 274 24.42 0.29 1.57
CA PHE A 274 25.19 1.12 0.64
C PHE A 274 26.62 1.44 1.11
N LEU A 275 26.96 1.16 2.38
CA LEU A 275 28.34 1.30 2.84
C LEU A 275 29.11 0.06 2.37
N SER A 276 30.15 0.27 1.56
CA SER A 276 31.10 -0.80 1.25
C SER A 276 31.57 -1.45 2.56
N SER A 277 31.90 -2.73 2.50
CA SER A 277 32.37 -3.58 3.61
C SER A 277 33.61 -3.06 4.35
N ALA A 278 34.09 -1.84 4.08
CA ALA A 278 35.21 -1.19 4.72
C ALA A 278 34.82 -0.18 5.84
N ILE A 279 33.54 0.14 6.06
CA ILE A 279 33.09 1.08 7.13
C ILE A 279 31.97 0.48 8.00
N ALA A 280 31.92 -0.85 8.13
CA ALA A 280 30.87 -1.53 8.89
C ALA A 280 31.01 -1.38 10.43
N GLU A 281 31.97 -0.58 10.92
CA GLU A 281 32.20 -0.31 12.36
C GLU A 281 32.12 1.18 12.72
N GLY A 282 31.48 2.01 11.89
CA GLY A 282 31.25 3.44 12.19
C GLY A 282 29.89 3.70 12.86
N GLU A 283 29.86 4.61 13.85
CA GLU A 283 28.62 5.15 14.44
C GLU A 283 27.67 5.70 13.35
N GLU A 284 26.36 5.57 13.57
CA GLU A 284 25.32 6.14 12.70
C GLU A 284 25.38 7.68 12.74
N SER A 285 26.20 8.27 11.87
CA SER A 285 26.37 9.71 11.80
C SER A 285 25.29 10.36 10.93
N TRP A 286 24.55 11.30 11.50
CA TRP A 286 23.64 12.16 10.74
C TRP A 286 24.41 13.03 9.74
N MET A 287 24.01 12.98 8.48
CA MET A 287 24.52 13.85 7.42
C MET A 287 23.55 14.98 7.19
N THR A 288 24.04 16.22 7.03
CA THR A 288 23.19 17.42 6.88
C THR A 288 23.39 18.08 5.53
N ASN A 289 22.30 18.23 4.78
CA ASN A 289 22.24 18.96 3.52
C ASN A 289 21.31 20.16 3.70
N GLN A 290 21.67 21.32 3.14
CA GLN A 290 20.80 22.49 3.13
C GLN A 290 20.63 23.00 1.69
N GLY A 291 19.41 23.35 1.31
CA GLY A 291 19.14 23.84 -0.04
C GLY A 291 17.72 24.34 -0.24
N LEU A 292 17.49 24.87 -1.45
CA LEU A 292 16.18 25.27 -1.94
C LEU A 292 15.56 24.10 -2.72
N TYR A 293 14.46 23.57 -2.20
CA TYR A 293 13.79 22.40 -2.76
C TYR A 293 12.37 22.74 -3.23
N LEU A 294 12.07 22.37 -4.47
CA LEU A 294 10.73 22.46 -5.07
C LEU A 294 9.84 21.30 -4.61
N SER A 295 10.42 20.12 -4.43
CA SER A 295 9.72 18.89 -4.05
C SER A 295 10.63 17.98 -3.25
N ILE A 296 10.12 17.43 -2.16
CA ILE A 296 10.80 16.37 -1.41
C ILE A 296 9.81 15.23 -1.23
N SER A 297 10.23 13.99 -1.48
CA SER A 297 9.40 12.80 -1.30
C SER A 297 10.16 11.72 -0.56
N ILE A 298 9.47 11.05 0.35
CA ILE A 298 9.94 9.89 1.12
C ILE A 298 9.00 8.75 0.79
N MET A 299 9.53 7.60 0.37
CA MET A 299 8.75 6.44 -0.06
C MET A 299 9.38 5.17 0.50
N SER A 300 8.64 4.37 1.28
CA SER A 300 9.08 3.05 1.75
C SER A 300 8.67 1.90 0.82
N ILE A 301 7.95 2.20 -0.25
CA ILE A 301 7.60 1.26 -1.31
C ILE A 301 7.86 1.89 -2.68
N PRO A 302 7.97 1.10 -3.76
CA PRO A 302 8.18 1.62 -5.11
C PRO A 302 7.17 2.67 -5.59
N CYS A 303 5.96 2.64 -5.03
CA CYS A 303 4.85 3.50 -5.39
C CYS A 303 4.43 3.37 -6.86
N LEU A 304 4.27 2.13 -7.33
CA LEU A 304 3.86 1.82 -8.70
C LEU A 304 2.44 2.32 -8.99
N SER A 305 2.20 2.82 -10.20
CA SER A 305 0.84 3.14 -10.67
C SER A 305 0.74 3.10 -12.20
N PRO A 306 -0.47 3.11 -12.80
CA PRO A 306 -0.61 3.23 -14.24
C PRO A 306 0.02 4.50 -14.86
N HIS A 307 0.28 5.53 -14.03
CA HIS A 307 0.91 6.78 -14.45
C HIS A 307 2.41 6.85 -14.14
N ALA A 308 2.91 5.93 -13.33
CA ALA A 308 4.31 5.74 -13.00
C ALA A 308 4.59 4.22 -12.97
N PRO A 309 4.74 3.58 -14.15
CA PRO A 309 4.87 2.13 -14.25
C PRO A 309 6.13 1.57 -13.59
N GLN A 310 7.18 2.39 -13.49
CA GLN A 310 8.40 2.09 -12.72
C GLN A 310 8.31 2.60 -11.27
N GLY A 311 7.22 3.28 -10.89
CA GLY A 311 7.05 3.86 -9.57
C GLY A 311 7.63 5.24 -9.40
N LEU A 312 7.26 5.88 -8.29
CA LEU A 312 7.86 7.13 -7.83
C LEU A 312 9.22 6.92 -7.16
N ALA A 313 9.52 5.68 -6.76
CA ALA A 313 10.76 5.31 -6.10
C ALA A 313 11.23 3.90 -6.54
N PRO A 314 11.61 3.71 -7.82
CA PRO A 314 11.84 2.40 -8.46
C PRO A 314 12.89 1.52 -7.78
N ASN A 315 13.85 2.13 -7.08
CA ASN A 315 14.95 1.42 -6.44
C ASN A 315 14.62 0.99 -5.00
N THR A 316 13.44 1.36 -4.50
CA THR A 316 12.97 0.99 -3.16
C THR A 316 12.56 -0.47 -3.17
N ARG A 317 12.99 -1.24 -2.16
CA ARG A 317 12.52 -2.62 -1.97
C ARG A 317 11.36 -2.64 -0.99
N LEU A 318 10.57 -3.70 -1.00
CA LEU A 318 9.42 -3.78 -0.11
C LEU A 318 9.84 -4.00 1.35
N ALA A 319 10.90 -4.77 1.62
CA ALA A 319 11.29 -5.12 2.99
C ALA A 319 12.82 -5.18 3.14
N ASN A 320 13.46 -4.03 3.19
CA ASN A 320 14.90 -3.93 3.45
C ASN A 320 15.26 -2.94 4.56
N GLY A 321 14.26 -2.42 5.26
CA GLY A 321 14.46 -1.45 6.33
C GLY A 321 14.94 -0.10 5.81
N SER A 322 14.55 0.30 4.60
CA SER A 322 14.93 1.59 4.05
C SER A 322 13.77 2.31 3.38
N ALA A 323 13.95 3.61 3.20
CA ALA A 323 13.06 4.44 2.40
C ALA A 323 13.89 5.20 1.36
N SER A 324 13.29 5.47 0.20
CA SER A 324 13.86 6.37 -0.79
C SER A 324 13.47 7.81 -0.47
N LEU A 325 14.46 8.64 -0.20
CA LEU A 325 14.36 10.09 -0.19
C LEU A 325 14.70 10.61 -1.58
N THR A 326 13.78 11.30 -2.24
CA THR A 326 14.05 12.05 -3.48
C THR A 326 13.86 13.54 -3.21
N ALA A 327 14.89 14.33 -3.46
CA ALA A 327 14.87 15.77 -3.31
C ALA A 327 15.08 16.43 -4.69
N VAL A 328 14.20 17.37 -5.03
CA VAL A 328 14.23 18.12 -6.29
C VAL A 328 14.36 19.60 -5.97
N GLY A 329 15.46 20.20 -6.39
CA GLY A 329 15.78 21.60 -6.09
C GLY A 329 16.57 22.25 -7.22
N ASN A 330 16.78 23.57 -7.15
CA ASN A 330 17.61 24.32 -8.12
C ASN A 330 17.28 24.02 -9.60
N THR A 331 15.99 24.00 -9.96
CA THR A 331 15.52 23.65 -11.31
C THR A 331 14.57 24.69 -11.88
N SER A 332 14.56 24.85 -13.20
CA SER A 332 13.56 25.67 -13.88
C SER A 332 12.24 24.92 -14.02
N ARG A 333 11.12 25.63 -14.17
CA ARG A 333 9.81 24.99 -14.38
C ARG A 333 9.78 24.10 -15.61
N SER A 334 10.45 24.50 -16.69
CA SER A 334 10.48 23.72 -17.94
C SER A 334 11.24 22.41 -17.76
N GLU A 335 12.39 22.43 -17.06
CA GLU A 335 13.14 21.23 -16.71
C GLU A 335 12.37 20.34 -15.74
N PHE A 336 11.71 20.92 -14.73
CA PHE A 336 10.86 20.17 -13.82
C PHE A 336 9.68 19.49 -14.53
N ILE A 337 9.05 20.15 -15.51
CA ILE A 337 8.00 19.52 -16.34
C ILE A 337 8.57 18.35 -17.15
N LYS A 338 9.79 18.47 -17.69
CA LYS A 338 10.47 17.34 -18.37
C LYS A 338 10.66 16.18 -17.40
N HIS A 339 11.09 16.47 -16.17
CA HIS A 339 11.20 15.49 -15.10
C HIS A 339 9.88 14.79 -14.81
N LEU A 340 8.79 15.54 -14.58
CA LEU A 340 7.47 14.96 -14.32
C LEU A 340 6.98 14.06 -15.45
N LYS A 341 7.23 14.45 -16.72
CA LYS A 341 6.86 13.62 -17.87
C LYS A 341 7.62 12.30 -17.93
N ARG A 342 8.85 12.23 -17.42
CA ARG A 342 9.66 10.99 -17.42
C ARG A 342 9.13 9.91 -16.48
N TYR A 343 8.30 10.23 -15.48
CA TYR A 343 7.64 9.17 -14.69
C TYR A 343 6.76 8.25 -15.53
N SER A 344 6.22 8.72 -16.65
CA SER A 344 5.46 7.89 -17.60
C SER A 344 6.33 7.07 -18.56
N SER A 345 7.65 7.30 -18.56
CA SER A 345 8.62 6.63 -19.43
C SER A 345 9.21 5.37 -18.77
N SER A 346 9.90 4.54 -19.55
CA SER A 346 10.53 3.31 -19.06
C SER A 346 11.90 3.53 -18.40
N SER A 347 12.52 4.71 -18.56
CA SER A 347 13.84 5.01 -17.97
C SER A 347 14.11 6.52 -17.84
N GLY A 348 15.14 6.86 -17.06
CA GLY A 348 15.74 8.20 -17.01
C GLY A 348 15.01 9.23 -16.15
N GLN A 349 14.03 8.80 -15.34
CA GLN A 349 13.27 9.71 -14.48
C GLN A 349 14.12 10.37 -13.39
N PHE A 350 15.22 9.73 -12.94
CA PHE A 350 16.18 10.31 -11.98
C PHE A 350 17.48 10.79 -12.63
N SER A 351 17.59 10.79 -13.97
CA SER A 351 18.81 11.17 -14.68
C SER A 351 18.88 12.68 -14.95
N PHE A 352 18.60 13.49 -13.93
CA PHE A 352 18.68 14.95 -13.99
C PHE A 352 19.61 15.43 -12.88
N SER A 353 20.45 16.43 -13.16
CA SER A 353 21.41 16.98 -12.19
C SER A 353 20.76 17.68 -11.00
N PHE A 354 19.46 18.01 -11.10
CA PHE A 354 18.67 18.69 -10.08
C PHE A 354 17.78 17.73 -9.26
N VAL A 355 17.92 16.42 -9.49
CA VAL A 355 17.19 15.36 -8.78
C VAL A 355 18.20 14.54 -7.99
N GLU A 356 18.10 14.62 -6.67
CA GLU A 356 18.91 13.84 -5.74
C GLU A 356 18.08 12.69 -5.18
N THR A 357 18.66 11.50 -5.05
CA THR A 357 17.99 10.34 -4.46
C THR A 357 18.92 9.63 -3.49
N HIS A 358 18.41 9.34 -2.29
CA HIS A 358 19.13 8.70 -1.21
C HIS A 358 18.31 7.54 -0.64
N GLU A 359 18.96 6.41 -0.41
CA GLU A 359 18.39 5.33 0.37
C GLU A 359 18.72 5.55 1.85
N VAL A 360 17.69 5.79 2.66
CA VAL A 360 17.84 6.24 4.05
C VAL A 360 17.15 5.29 5.01
N SER A 361 17.73 5.10 6.19
CA SER A 361 17.07 4.43 7.32
C SER A 361 16.28 5.44 8.16
N ALA A 362 16.74 6.70 8.22
CA ALA A 362 16.05 7.79 8.90
C ALA A 362 16.31 9.13 8.20
N VAL A 363 15.34 10.04 8.30
CA VAL A 363 15.45 11.40 7.77
C VAL A 363 14.72 12.40 8.66
N LYS A 364 15.27 13.60 8.78
CA LYS A 364 14.68 14.77 9.40
C LYS A 364 14.72 15.90 8.39
N ILE A 365 13.58 16.53 8.15
CA ILE A 365 13.48 17.66 7.23
C ILE A 365 12.98 18.83 8.05
N ARG A 366 13.68 19.96 7.99
CA ARG A 366 13.33 21.21 8.67
C ARG A 366 13.26 22.34 7.64
N PRO A 367 12.05 22.73 7.21
CA PRO A 367 11.90 23.94 6.42
C PRO A 367 12.32 25.15 7.26
N GLN A 368 13.04 26.08 6.64
CA GLN A 368 13.49 27.31 7.26
C GLN A 368 12.62 28.48 6.78
N PRO A 369 12.20 29.39 7.68
CA PRO A 369 11.56 30.64 7.27
C PRO A 369 12.48 31.39 6.30
N LEU A 370 11.94 31.78 5.14
CA LEU A 370 12.63 32.70 4.25
C LEU A 370 12.61 34.09 4.90
N ILE A 371 13.77 34.54 5.38
CA ILE A 371 13.94 35.91 5.88
C ILE A 371 13.68 36.87 4.69
N GLY A 372 12.59 37.65 4.75
CA GLY A 372 12.42 38.85 3.93
C GLY A 372 11.40 38.82 2.78
N TRP A 373 10.42 37.91 2.75
CA TRP A 373 9.32 37.98 1.77
C TRP A 373 8.03 38.51 2.43
N PRO A 374 7.33 39.50 1.85
CA PRO A 374 6.06 39.97 2.39
C PRO A 374 5.04 38.82 2.37
N GLU A 375 4.25 38.72 3.44
CA GLU A 375 3.05 37.88 3.48
C GLU A 375 2.14 38.29 2.33
N GLU A 376 2.13 37.53 1.23
CA GLU A 376 1.10 37.69 0.21
C GLU A 376 -0.17 37.06 0.74
N GLU A 377 -1.17 37.91 1.00
CA GLU A 377 -2.54 37.54 1.36
C GLU A 377 -3.02 36.42 0.43
N SER A 378 -3.20 35.22 0.98
CA SER A 378 -3.96 34.19 0.32
C SER A 378 -5.41 34.66 0.22
N GLU A 379 -5.89 34.87 -1.00
CA GLU A 379 -7.33 34.95 -1.28
C GLU A 379 -7.97 33.59 -0.94
N GLU A 380 -8.33 33.40 0.33
CA GLU A 380 -9.29 32.39 0.73
C GLU A 380 -10.69 32.92 0.42
N GLU A 381 -11.37 32.28 -0.54
CA GLU A 381 -12.84 32.37 -0.64
C GLU A 381 -13.43 31.90 0.71
N GLY A 382 -14.05 32.86 1.41
CA GLY A 382 -14.27 32.78 2.84
C GLY A 382 -15.29 31.75 3.31
N ASP A 383 -15.12 31.35 4.57
CA ASP A 383 -16.22 31.39 5.53
C ASP A 383 -15.73 31.59 6.98
N SER A 384 -16.29 32.60 7.62
CA SER A 384 -16.34 32.92 9.06
C SER A 384 -15.06 33.20 9.89
N LYS A 385 -15.07 34.40 10.50
CA LYS A 385 -14.17 34.94 11.52
C LYS A 385 -14.44 34.36 12.92
N THR A 386 -13.36 34.04 13.66
CA THR A 386 -13.00 34.34 15.08
C THR A 386 -11.91 33.33 15.49
N SER A 387 -10.73 33.64 16.03
CA SER A 387 -10.37 34.60 17.09
C SER A 387 -8.84 34.80 17.25
N SER A 388 -8.45 36.04 17.59
CA SER A 388 -7.37 36.52 18.50
C SER A 388 -5.94 35.91 18.53
N ILE A 389 -4.98 36.75 18.10
CA ILE A 389 -3.84 37.33 18.85
C ILE A 389 -2.90 36.41 19.69
N ILE A 390 -1.68 36.26 19.15
CA ILE A 390 -0.33 36.02 19.72
C ILE A 390 -0.14 34.77 20.59
N GLN A 391 0.37 33.69 19.96
CA GLN A 391 1.45 32.84 20.45
C GLN A 391 2.32 32.43 19.26
N SER A 392 3.64 32.57 19.40
CA SER A 392 4.64 32.17 18.41
C SER A 392 4.74 30.64 18.35
N GLU A 393 3.84 29.98 17.63
CA GLU A 393 3.92 28.55 17.32
C GLU A 393 4.67 28.37 16.00
N GLY A 394 5.60 27.40 15.98
CA GLY A 394 6.51 27.17 14.86
C GLY A 394 5.76 27.00 13.54
N VAL A 395 6.30 27.60 12.47
CA VAL A 395 5.71 27.54 11.12
C VAL A 395 5.49 26.08 10.72
N THR A 396 4.24 25.63 10.72
CA THR A 396 3.83 24.32 10.21
C THR A 396 3.77 24.39 8.69
N PHE A 397 4.15 23.30 8.03
CA PHE A 397 4.06 23.23 6.57
C PHE A 397 3.20 22.05 6.14
N PRO A 398 2.47 22.19 5.02
CA PRO A 398 1.60 21.13 4.53
C PRO A 398 2.42 19.97 3.95
N TRP A 399 2.30 18.82 4.60
CA TRP A 399 2.76 17.52 4.11
C TRP A 399 1.60 16.71 3.57
N ASN A 400 1.84 15.89 2.58
CA ASN A 400 0.90 14.86 2.17
C ASN A 400 1.45 13.49 2.55
N ILE A 401 0.75 12.76 3.43
CA ILE A 401 1.09 11.39 3.82
C ILE A 401 0.01 10.45 3.30
N ASP A 402 0.37 9.55 2.39
CA ASP A 402 -0.53 8.58 1.75
C ASP A 402 -1.85 9.19 1.21
N GLY A 403 -1.80 10.42 0.73
CA GLY A 403 -2.95 11.16 0.20
C GLY A 403 -3.64 12.08 1.20
N GLU A 404 -3.31 12.04 2.49
CA GLU A 404 -3.85 12.93 3.52
C GLU A 404 -2.96 14.15 3.76
N LEU A 405 -3.54 15.35 3.77
CA LEU A 405 -2.83 16.57 4.15
C LEU A 405 -2.69 16.63 5.68
N VAL A 406 -1.47 16.83 6.14
CA VAL A 406 -1.11 16.92 7.55
C VAL A 406 -0.13 18.08 7.75
N GLU A 407 -0.25 18.76 8.89
CA GLU A 407 0.68 19.79 9.29
C GLU A 407 1.66 19.19 10.29
N ILE A 408 2.95 19.16 9.92
CA ILE A 408 3.99 18.50 10.70
C ILE A 408 5.15 19.47 10.88
N ALA A 409 5.49 19.74 12.14
CA ALA A 409 6.75 20.32 12.58
C ALA A 409 7.77 19.18 12.85
N ASN A 410 8.23 18.58 11.77
CA ASN A 410 9.45 17.78 11.59
C ASN A 410 9.67 16.47 12.41
N GLU A 411 10.37 15.54 11.75
CA GLU A 411 11.13 14.35 12.21
C GLU A 411 10.56 12.93 11.95
N VAL A 412 11.51 12.06 11.57
CA VAL A 412 11.56 10.59 11.62
C VAL A 412 10.93 9.83 10.46
N VAL A 413 11.75 8.90 9.95
CA VAL A 413 11.40 7.64 9.30
C VAL A 413 12.07 6.60 10.18
N HIS A 414 11.30 5.66 10.70
CA HIS A 414 11.82 4.40 11.20
C HIS A 414 11.06 3.31 10.44
N PRO A 415 11.75 2.43 9.71
CA PRO A 415 11.11 1.33 9.03
C PRO A 415 10.54 0.37 10.08
N ARG A 416 9.27 0.00 9.93
CA ARG A 416 8.68 -1.12 10.66
C ARG A 416 7.95 -1.98 9.65
N LEU A 417 8.29 -3.26 9.67
CA LEU A 417 7.72 -4.23 8.75
C LEU A 417 6.27 -4.52 9.13
N ILE A 418 5.37 -4.26 8.18
CA ILE A 418 4.02 -4.83 8.14
C ILE A 418 4.03 -5.97 7.12
N THR A 419 3.45 -7.11 7.44
CA THR A 419 3.22 -8.16 6.44
C THR A 419 1.91 -7.85 5.70
N LEU A 420 1.89 -8.04 4.38
CA LEU A 420 0.72 -7.95 3.51
C LEU A 420 0.55 -9.27 2.75
N TYR A 421 -0.65 -9.55 2.24
CA TYR A 421 -0.81 -10.64 1.28
C TYR A 421 -0.32 -10.21 -0.10
N GLY A 422 0.56 -10.99 -0.70
CA GLY A 422 1.18 -10.67 -1.98
C GLY A 422 2.43 -11.50 -2.26
N GLU A 423 3.12 -11.13 -3.32
CA GLU A 423 4.39 -11.72 -3.73
C GLU A 423 5.17 -10.65 -4.47
N GLU A 424 6.47 -10.53 -4.21
CA GLU A 424 7.30 -9.48 -4.81
C GLU A 424 7.19 -9.49 -6.34
N ALA A 425 6.80 -8.34 -6.91
CA ALA A 425 6.49 -8.22 -8.33
C ALA A 425 7.67 -8.55 -9.27
N PHE A 426 8.92 -8.51 -8.76
CA PHE A 426 10.14 -8.79 -9.52
C PHE A 426 10.61 -10.25 -9.45
N GLU A 427 10.25 -11.02 -8.41
CA GLU A 427 10.57 -12.46 -8.35
C GLU A 427 9.60 -13.31 -9.19
N ALA A 428 8.39 -12.82 -9.45
CA ALA A 428 7.38 -13.54 -10.22
C ALA A 428 7.72 -13.71 -11.72
N GLU A 429 8.69 -12.97 -12.27
CA GLU A 429 9.18 -13.13 -13.65
C GLU A 429 10.37 -14.11 -13.75
N SER A 430 11.08 -14.40 -12.65
CA SER A 430 12.29 -15.23 -12.66
C SER A 430 12.00 -16.74 -12.59
N THR A 431 10.80 -17.14 -12.18
CA THR A 431 10.39 -18.56 -12.13
C THR A 431 10.01 -19.15 -13.49
N VAL A 432 10.12 -18.39 -14.58
CA VAL A 432 9.87 -18.86 -15.95
C VAL A 432 11.18 -19.06 -16.73
N SER A 433 12.13 -19.83 -16.19
CA SER A 433 13.12 -20.59 -16.99
C SER A 433 14.01 -21.50 -16.13
N CYS A 434 13.46 -22.60 -15.62
CA CYS A 434 14.25 -23.81 -15.39
C CYS A 434 13.66 -24.94 -16.24
N THR A 435 13.93 -24.88 -17.54
CA THR A 435 13.92 -26.07 -18.38
C THR A 435 15.14 -26.89 -17.98
N PHE A 436 14.93 -27.96 -17.21
CA PHE A 436 15.94 -29.00 -17.05
C PHE A 436 16.18 -29.62 -18.44
N ILE A 437 17.45 -29.62 -18.86
CA ILE A 437 17.96 -30.37 -20.01
C ILE A 437 17.89 -31.87 -19.70
#